data_AF-A0A2T2THI8-F1
#
_entry.id   AF-A0A2T2THI8-F1
#
_cell.length_a   1.000
_cell.length_b   1.000
_cell.length_c   1.000
_cell.angle_alpha   90.00
_cell.angle_beta   90.00
_cell.angle_gamma   90.00
#
_symmetry.space_group_name_H-M   'P 1'
#
loop_
_entity.id
_entity.type
_entity.pdbx_description
1 polymer ?
#
loop_
_entity_poly.entity_id
_entity_poly.type
_entity_poly.pdbx_seq_one_letter_code
_entity_poly.pdbx_strand_id
1 'polypeptide(L)'
;LDHETVRRARRRAERRLRDVERYARSLGCRRRYLLAHFGEAHPPRCGRCDVCLGRHEAPVVTPSDEPALRQILRAVQGGCPREAWFAESEEEAPPAPRRDALSTWLVRKGYLRLDDPLEERFALTDRGERFLGQQG
;
A
#
# COMPACT_ATOMS: atom_id res chain seq x y z
N LEU A 1 38.58 -11.68 7.26
CA LEU A 1 37.20 -11.45 6.76
C LEU A 1 37.17 -10.07 6.14
N ASP A 2 36.84 -9.98 4.85
CA ASP A 2 36.76 -8.70 4.15
C ASP A 2 35.54 -7.89 4.62
N HIS A 3 35.77 -6.65 5.08
CA HIS A 3 34.73 -5.75 5.57
C HIS A 3 33.71 -5.37 4.49
N GLU A 4 34.10 -5.34 3.21
CA GLU A 4 33.18 -5.04 2.12
C GLU A 4 32.18 -6.17 1.92
N THR A 5 32.67 -7.42 1.92
CA THR A 5 31.84 -8.63 1.86
C THR A 5 30.79 -8.66 2.99
N VAL A 6 31.19 -8.32 4.22
CA VAL A 6 30.26 -8.22 5.37
C VAL A 6 29.20 -7.14 5.15
N ARG A 7 29.58 -5.95 4.66
CA ARG A 7 28.63 -4.86 4.37
C ARG A 7 27.64 -5.26 3.26
N ARG A 8 28.10 -5.92 2.19
CA ARG A 8 27.25 -6.41 1.09
C ARG A 8 26.25 -7.46 1.58
N ALA A 9 26.71 -8.43 2.38
CA ALA A 9 25.84 -9.45 2.97
C ALA A 9 24.76 -8.84 3.88
N ARG A 10 25.15 -7.88 4.74
CA ARG A 10 24.21 -7.14 5.60
C ARG A 10 23.14 -6.39 4.79
N ARG A 11 23.54 -5.63 3.76
CA ARG A 11 22.57 -4.92 2.89
C ARG A 11 21.58 -5.87 2.21
N ARG A 12 22.04 -7.06 1.80
CA ARG A 12 21.17 -8.09 1.21
C ARG A 12 20.18 -8.65 2.23
N ALA A 13 20.63 -8.93 3.45
CA ALA A 13 19.78 -9.39 4.53
C ALA A 13 18.71 -8.35 4.90
N GLU A 14 19.09 -7.08 5.02
CA GLU A 14 18.17 -5.96 5.31
C GLU A 14 17.11 -5.80 4.21
N ARG A 15 17.48 -5.94 2.93
CA ARG A 15 16.51 -5.93 1.82
C ARG A 15 15.49 -7.06 1.95
N ARG A 16 15.95 -8.30 2.18
CA ARG A 16 15.07 -9.46 2.36
C ARG A 16 14.12 -9.30 3.54
N LEU A 17 14.60 -8.73 4.64
CA LEU A 17 13.75 -8.46 5.80
C LEU A 17 12.62 -7.48 5.45
N ARG A 18 12.95 -6.37 4.75
CA ARG A 18 11.95 -5.41 4.27
C ARG A 18 10.94 -6.06 3.32
N ASP A 19 11.37 -6.96 2.44
CA ASP A 19 10.47 -7.66 1.53
C ASP A 19 9.46 -8.55 2.28
N VAL A 20 9.89 -9.25 3.34
CA VAL A 20 8.99 -10.08 4.17
C VAL A 20 8.05 -9.21 5.02
N GLU A 21 8.56 -8.09 5.53
CA GLU A 21 7.77 -7.11 6.28
C GLU A 21 6.66 -6.50 5.41
N ARG A 22 7.00 -6.05 4.20
CA ARG A 22 6.04 -5.56 3.20
C ARG A 22 5.04 -6.64 2.79
N TYR A 23 5.46 -7.90 2.63
CA TYR A 23 4.54 -9.02 2.37
C TYR A 23 3.48 -9.18 3.48
N ALA A 24 3.92 -9.12 4.74
CA ALA A 24 3.04 -9.30 5.89
C ALA A 24 1.97 -8.19 5.97
N ARG A 25 2.33 -6.95 5.61
CA ARG A 25 1.48 -5.74 5.67
C ARG A 25 0.88 -5.31 4.33
N SER A 26 1.03 -6.13 3.29
CA SER A 26 0.58 -5.79 1.94
C SER A 26 -0.94 -5.58 1.90
N LEU A 27 -1.37 -4.45 1.33
CA LEU A 27 -2.78 -4.13 1.09
C LEU A 27 -3.34 -4.78 -0.20
N GLY A 28 -2.49 -5.50 -0.94
CA GLY A 28 -2.80 -6.09 -2.24
C GLY A 28 -2.97 -7.61 -2.20
N CYS A 29 -3.11 -8.21 -3.38
CA CYS A 29 -3.18 -9.66 -3.50
C CYS A 29 -1.87 -10.32 -3.03
N ARG A 30 -1.91 -11.12 -1.96
CA ARG A 30 -0.74 -11.85 -1.43
C ARG A 30 -0.03 -12.72 -2.46
N ARG A 31 -0.81 -13.42 -3.30
CA ARG A 31 -0.23 -14.26 -4.37
C ARG A 31 0.54 -13.43 -5.40
N ARG A 32 0.03 -12.25 -5.76
CA ARG A 32 0.73 -11.35 -6.67
C ARG A 32 2.03 -10.85 -6.06
N TYR A 33 2.04 -10.52 -4.76
CA TYR A 33 3.26 -10.14 -4.06
C TYR A 33 4.30 -11.26 -4.08
N LEU A 34 3.92 -12.48 -3.69
CA LEU A 34 4.82 -13.63 -3.66
C LEU A 34 5.43 -13.92 -5.04
N LEU A 35 4.61 -13.91 -6.08
CA LEU A 35 5.09 -14.14 -7.44
C LEU A 35 6.03 -13.02 -7.90
N ALA A 36 5.69 -11.75 -7.64
CA ALA A 36 6.57 -10.63 -7.96
C ALA A 36 7.93 -10.74 -7.24
N HIS A 37 7.95 -11.19 -5.98
CA HIS A 37 9.19 -11.41 -5.21
C HIS A 37 10.13 -12.41 -5.89
N PHE A 38 9.59 -13.42 -6.58
CA PHE A 38 10.35 -14.40 -7.35
C PHE A 38 10.53 -14.01 -8.84
N GLY A 39 10.13 -12.79 -9.23
CA GLY A 39 10.27 -12.31 -10.61
C GLY A 39 9.17 -12.81 -11.56
N GLU A 40 8.08 -13.36 -11.03
CA GLU A 40 6.96 -13.86 -11.81
C GLU A 40 5.83 -12.83 -11.95
N ALA A 41 5.30 -12.69 -13.16
CA ALA A 41 4.13 -11.86 -13.42
C ALA A 41 2.85 -12.53 -12.94
N HIS A 42 1.90 -11.74 -12.44
CA HIS A 42 0.59 -12.24 -12.05
C HIS A 42 -0.47 -11.14 -12.20
N PRO A 43 -1.72 -11.49 -12.57
CA PRO A 43 -2.83 -10.55 -12.60
C PRO A 43 -3.01 -9.79 -11.27
N PRO A 44 -3.64 -8.60 -11.27
CA PRO A 44 -3.82 -7.79 -10.05
C PRO A 44 -4.46 -8.53 -8.86
N ARG A 45 -5.34 -9.52 -9.12
CA ARG A 45 -6.05 -10.30 -8.10
C ARG A 45 -6.00 -11.79 -8.43
N CYS A 46 -5.77 -12.62 -7.40
CA CYS A 46 -5.77 -14.09 -7.56
C CYS A 46 -7.12 -14.76 -7.23
N GLY A 47 -8.04 -14.05 -6.58
CA GLY A 47 -9.35 -14.58 -6.18
C GLY A 47 -9.33 -15.63 -5.05
N ARG A 48 -8.16 -15.98 -4.49
CA ARG A 48 -8.01 -17.13 -3.57
C ARG A 48 -7.26 -16.84 -2.26
N CYS A 49 -6.57 -15.71 -2.14
CA CYS A 49 -5.94 -15.29 -0.88
C CYS A 49 -6.94 -14.58 0.05
N ASP A 50 -6.60 -14.45 1.33
CA ASP A 50 -7.37 -13.72 2.35
C ASP A 50 -7.77 -12.30 1.93
N VAL A 51 -6.85 -11.54 1.34
CA VAL A 51 -7.13 -10.18 0.84
C VAL A 51 -8.12 -10.20 -0.33
N CYS A 52 -7.96 -11.16 -1.26
CA CYS A 52 -8.86 -11.27 -2.41
C CYS A 52 -10.26 -11.75 -2.01
N LEU A 53 -10.34 -12.64 -1.04
CA LEU A 53 -11.57 -13.21 -0.51
C LEU A 53 -12.28 -12.29 0.48
N GLY A 54 -11.64 -11.20 0.91
CA GLY A 54 -12.21 -10.28 1.89
C GLY A 54 -12.54 -10.99 3.20
N ARG A 55 -11.69 -11.93 3.63
CA ARG A 55 -11.88 -12.66 4.90
C ARG A 55 -11.71 -11.75 6.13
N HIS A 56 -11.20 -10.54 5.92
CA HIS A 56 -11.19 -9.47 6.90
C HIS A 56 -12.44 -8.61 6.72
N GLU A 57 -13.08 -8.24 7.83
CA GLU A 57 -14.24 -7.35 7.81
C GLU A 57 -13.90 -6.07 7.04
N ALA A 58 -14.79 -5.66 6.14
CA ALA A 58 -14.56 -4.46 5.36
C ALA A 58 -14.48 -3.28 6.33
N PRO A 59 -13.42 -2.46 6.29
CA PRO A 59 -13.33 -1.33 7.18
C PRO A 59 -14.52 -0.39 6.96
N VAL A 60 -15.23 -0.09 8.04
CA VAL A 60 -16.30 0.90 8.03
C VAL A 60 -15.67 2.27 7.83
N VAL A 61 -16.10 2.96 6.78
CA VAL A 61 -15.66 4.32 6.42
C VAL A 61 -16.85 5.25 6.58
N THR A 62 -16.65 6.32 7.32
CA THR A 62 -17.64 7.35 7.66
C THR A 62 -17.28 8.67 6.98
N PRO A 63 -18.19 9.66 6.91
CA PRO A 63 -17.88 10.98 6.35
C PRO A 63 -16.68 11.67 7.02
N SER A 64 -16.44 11.40 8.31
CA SER A 64 -15.29 11.93 9.03
C SER A 64 -13.92 11.43 8.53
N ASP A 65 -13.86 10.35 7.74
CA ASP A 65 -12.61 9.87 7.15
C ASP A 65 -12.24 10.57 5.84
N GLU A 66 -13.15 11.36 5.26
CA GLU A 66 -12.92 11.99 3.95
C GLU A 66 -11.61 12.81 3.88
N PRO A 67 -11.24 13.62 4.89
CA PRO A 67 -9.96 14.33 4.87
C PRO A 67 -8.77 13.39 4.71
N ALA A 68 -8.75 12.27 5.45
CA ALA A 68 -7.70 11.28 5.38
C ALA A 68 -7.70 10.51 4.05
N LEU A 69 -8.87 10.19 3.48
CA LEU A 69 -8.98 9.59 2.15
C LEU A 69 -8.39 10.52 1.08
N ARG A 70 -8.76 11.80 1.09
CA ARG A 70 -8.23 12.81 0.15
C ARG A 70 -6.74 13.00 0.32
N GLN A 71 -6.24 12.98 1.55
CA GLN A 71 -4.80 13.06 1.82
C GLN A 71 -4.04 11.88 1.22
N ILE A 72 -4.49 10.64 1.43
CA ILE A 72 -3.90 9.45 0.81
C ILE A 72 -3.88 9.60 -0.72
N LEU A 73 -5.00 10.01 -1.32
CA LEU A 73 -5.10 10.16 -2.77
C LEU A 73 -4.15 11.25 -3.31
N ARG A 74 -4.02 12.39 -2.62
CA ARG A 74 -3.06 13.46 -2.97
C ARG A 74 -1.62 12.98 -2.85
N ALA A 75 -1.30 12.23 -1.79
CA ALA A 75 0.03 11.68 -1.61
C ALA A 75 0.38 10.69 -2.73
N VAL A 76 -0.56 9.84 -3.14
CA VAL A 76 -0.40 8.96 -4.31
C VAL A 76 -0.24 9.76 -5.60
N GLN A 77 -1.03 10.83 -5.80
CA GLN A 77 -0.90 11.72 -6.96
C GLN A 77 0.49 12.36 -7.04
N GLY A 78 1.05 12.76 -5.90
CA GLY A 78 2.40 13.31 -5.79
C GLY A 78 3.53 12.28 -5.87
N GLY A 79 3.21 10.98 -6.00
CA GLY A 79 4.21 9.91 -6.03
C GLY A 79 4.89 9.65 -4.67
N CYS A 80 4.27 10.09 -3.57
CA CYS A 80 4.83 9.92 -2.23
C CYS A 80 4.80 8.43 -1.81
N PRO A 81 5.89 7.93 -1.18
CA PRO A 81 5.88 6.57 -0.64
C PRO A 81 4.87 6.46 0.50
N ARG A 82 4.30 5.26 0.71
CA ARG A 82 3.23 5.00 1.68
C ARG A 82 3.55 5.46 3.10
N GLU A 83 4.79 5.28 3.52
CA GLU A 83 5.32 5.73 4.80
C GLU A 83 5.27 7.25 4.99
N ALA A 84 5.26 8.03 3.91
CA ALA A 84 5.24 9.50 3.93
C ALA A 84 3.85 10.11 3.73
N TRP A 85 2.78 9.33 3.53
CA TRP A 85 1.43 9.86 3.21
C TRP A 85 0.85 10.82 4.25
N PHE A 86 1.35 10.75 5.49
CA PHE A 86 0.90 11.57 6.62
C PHE A 86 2.05 12.30 7.34
N ALA A 87 3.23 12.40 6.71
CA ALA A 87 4.41 12.98 7.35
C ALA A 87 4.23 14.47 7.72
N GLU A 88 3.42 15.22 6.96
CA GLU A 88 3.20 16.66 7.17
C GLU A 88 2.05 16.97 8.16
N SER A 89 1.33 15.96 8.63
CA SER A 89 0.14 16.12 9.48
C SER A 89 0.08 15.01 10.52
N GLU A 90 1.21 14.73 11.17
CA GLU A 90 1.35 13.56 12.04
C GLU A 90 0.45 13.64 13.28
N GLU A 91 0.18 14.85 13.76
CA GLU A 91 -0.70 15.13 14.91
C GLU A 91 -2.18 14.87 14.60
N GLU A 92 -2.63 15.18 13.38
CA GLU A 92 -3.99 14.92 12.90
C GLU A 92 -4.14 13.57 12.18
N ALA A 93 -3.03 12.84 12.00
CA ALA A 93 -3.04 11.58 11.27
C ALA A 93 -3.87 10.52 12.00
N PRO A 94 -4.72 9.76 11.29
CA PRO A 94 -5.37 8.61 11.90
C PRO A 94 -4.33 7.60 12.42
N PRO A 95 -4.64 6.82 13.47
CA PRO A 95 -3.78 5.74 13.94
C PRO A 95 -3.37 4.81 12.80
N ALA A 96 -2.18 4.19 12.87
CA ALA A 96 -1.67 3.31 11.80
C ALA A 96 -2.68 2.24 11.34
N PRO A 97 -3.38 1.52 12.24
CA PRO A 97 -4.41 0.56 11.82
C PRO A 97 -5.57 1.20 11.03
N ARG A 98 -5.93 2.45 11.36
CA ARG A 98 -6.96 3.20 10.63
C ARG A 98 -6.47 3.64 9.25
N ARG A 99 -5.22 4.10 9.13
CA ARG A 99 -4.60 4.41 7.82
C ARG A 99 -4.58 3.20 6.90
N ASP A 100 -4.23 2.03 7.42
CA ASP A 100 -4.22 0.76 6.67
C ASP A 100 -5.62 0.33 6.23
N ALA A 101 -6.61 0.50 7.11
CA ALA A 101 -8.03 0.28 6.81
C ALA A 101 -8.53 1.19 5.67
N LEU A 102 -8.26 2.49 5.74
CA LEU A 102 -8.66 3.45 4.70
C LEU A 102 -7.97 3.15 3.36
N SER A 103 -6.69 2.80 3.38
CA SER A 103 -5.94 2.41 2.19
C SER A 103 -6.50 1.14 1.54
N THR A 104 -6.82 0.13 2.37
CA THR A 104 -7.52 -1.10 1.91
C THR A 104 -8.87 -0.77 1.27
N TRP A 105 -9.63 0.13 1.89
CA TRP A 105 -10.93 0.56 1.38
C TRP A 105 -10.79 1.24 0.01
N LEU A 106 -9.84 2.16 -0.15
CA LEU A 106 -9.58 2.86 -1.41
C LEU A 106 -9.23 1.88 -2.53
N VAL A 107 -8.38 0.88 -2.27
CA VAL A 107 -8.04 -0.17 -3.23
C VAL A 107 -9.26 -1.02 -3.57
N ARG A 108 -10.04 -1.45 -2.56
CA ARG A 108 -11.22 -2.31 -2.75
C ARG A 108 -12.35 -1.61 -3.51
N LYS A 109 -12.55 -0.32 -3.27
CA LYS A 109 -13.55 0.50 -3.97
C LYS A 109 -13.06 1.04 -5.32
N GLY A 110 -11.80 0.75 -5.67
CA GLY A 110 -11.22 1.06 -6.97
C GLY A 110 -10.85 2.52 -7.15
N TYR A 111 -10.55 3.25 -6.07
CA TYR A 111 -9.93 4.59 -6.14
C TYR A 111 -8.41 4.50 -6.35
N LEU A 112 -7.80 3.46 -5.80
CA LEU A 112 -6.38 3.15 -5.95
C LEU A 112 -6.17 1.79 -6.62
N ARG A 113 -5.08 1.70 -7.38
CA ARG A 113 -4.53 0.44 -7.89
C ARG A 113 -3.12 0.26 -7.32
N LEU A 114 -2.80 -0.93 -6.84
CA LEU A 114 -1.43 -1.29 -6.51
C LEU A 114 -0.70 -1.62 -7.81
N ASP A 115 0.24 -0.79 -8.23
CA ASP A 115 0.99 -0.96 -9.48
C ASP A 115 2.20 -1.85 -9.26
N ASP A 116 2.91 -1.64 -8.17
CA ASP A 116 4.08 -2.43 -7.79
C ASP A 116 3.93 -2.97 -6.37
N PRO A 117 3.73 -4.29 -6.20
CA PRO A 117 3.56 -4.86 -4.89
C PRO A 117 4.84 -4.82 -4.05
N LEU A 118 6.03 -4.90 -4.66
CA LEU A 118 7.29 -4.96 -3.93
C LEU A 118 7.71 -3.58 -3.41
N GLU A 119 7.45 -2.54 -4.19
CA GLU A 119 7.73 -1.15 -3.80
C GLU A 119 6.54 -0.44 -3.15
N GLU A 120 5.43 -1.16 -2.91
CA GLU A 120 4.18 -0.60 -2.41
C GLU A 120 3.75 0.68 -3.16
N ARG A 121 3.97 0.68 -4.49
CA ARG A 121 3.65 1.82 -5.35
C ARG A 121 2.19 1.72 -5.79
N PHE A 122 1.42 2.75 -5.48
CA PHE A 122 0.03 2.88 -5.86
C PHE A 122 -0.13 3.90 -6.99
N ALA A 123 -1.19 3.76 -7.77
CA ALA A 123 -1.64 4.73 -8.75
C ALA A 123 -3.11 5.07 -8.51
N LEU A 124 -3.48 6.32 -8.81
CA LEU A 124 -4.90 6.69 -8.92
C LEU A 124 -5.54 5.96 -10.09
N THR A 125 -6.81 5.64 -9.94
CA THR A 125 -7.68 5.28 -11.06
C THR A 125 -8.47 6.51 -11.51
N ASP A 126 -9.17 6.43 -12.65
CA ASP A 126 -10.12 7.47 -13.09
C ASP A 126 -11.17 7.80 -12.02
N ARG A 127 -11.51 6.85 -11.14
CA ARG A 127 -12.40 7.07 -10.00
C ARG A 127 -11.70 7.87 -8.90
N GLY A 128 -10.44 7.54 -8.60
CA GLY A 128 -9.58 8.28 -7.67
C GLY A 128 -9.41 9.74 -8.10
N GLU A 129 -9.08 9.96 -9.37
CA GLU A 129 -8.89 11.29 -9.94
C GLU A 129 -10.16 12.13 -9.88
N ARG A 130 -11.30 11.56 -10.31
CA ARG A 130 -12.60 12.26 -10.23
C ARG A 130 -13.00 12.63 -8.81
N PHE A 131 -12.72 11.77 -7.83
CA PHE A 131 -13.00 12.06 -6.43
C PHE A 131 -12.14 13.20 -5.90
N LEU A 132 -10.86 13.27 -6.28
CA LEU A 132 -10.00 14.41 -5.93
C LEU A 132 -10.45 15.71 -6.60
N GLY A 133 -10.93 15.65 -7.85
CA GLY A 133 -11.38 16.81 -8.61
C GLY A 133 -12.74 17.39 -8.18
N GLN A 134 -13.58 16.59 -7.50
CA GLN A 134 -14.78 17.09 -6.85
C GLN A 134 -14.35 17.84 -5.59
N GLN A 135 -14.46 19.18 -5.61
CA GLN A 135 -14.31 19.99 -4.40
C GLN A 135 -15.32 19.48 -3.37
N GLY A 136 -14.83 19.13 -2.18
CA GLY A 136 -15.67 18.79 -1.03
C GLY A 136 -16.40 20.03 -0.52
#